data_AF-A0A6G1RC86-F1
#
_entry.id   AF-A0A6G1RC86-F1
#
_cell.length_a   1.000
_cell.length_b   1.000
_cell.length_c   1.000
_cell.angle_alpha   90.00
_cell.angle_beta   90.00
_cell.angle_gamma   90.00
#
_symmetry.space_group_name_H-M   'P 1'
#
loop_
_entity.id
_entity.type
_entity.pdbx_description
1 polymer ?
#
loop_
_entity_poly.entity_id
_entity_poly.type
_entity_poly.pdbx_seq_one_letter_code
_entity_poly.pdbx_strand_id
1 'polypeptide(L)'
;RQGMMVPRLGPWLLALSLAVGPAGVWAQLQLVQSGGGLQALGESVKLSCQGSGFIVGNYHVFWYRQAPGRSLEWMSAIWTTGDTKYGPSVEGRAMASRDA
;
A
#
# COMPACT_ATOMS: atom_id res chain seq x y z
N ARG A 1 58.52 12.56 23.19
CA ARG A 1 57.62 12.14 22.08
C ARG A 1 56.41 11.47 22.70
N GLN A 2 55.21 11.98 22.45
CA GLN A 2 53.96 11.58 23.09
C GLN A 2 53.62 10.11 22.79
N GLY A 3 53.46 9.29 23.83
CA GLY A 3 52.79 7.99 23.70
C GLY A 3 51.29 8.25 23.66
N MET A 4 50.63 7.90 22.56
CA MET A 4 49.18 7.96 22.46
C MET A 4 48.58 6.99 23.48
N MET A 5 47.84 7.50 24.46
CA MET A 5 46.94 6.69 25.27
C MET A 5 45.87 6.12 24.33
N VAL A 6 45.92 4.82 24.08
CA VAL A 6 44.77 4.09 23.54
C VAL A 6 43.77 3.99 24.69
N PRO A 7 42.58 4.61 24.59
CA PRO A 7 41.58 4.48 25.65
C PRO A 7 41.17 3.01 25.71
N ARG A 8 41.41 2.36 26.86
CA ARG A 8 40.89 1.01 27.13
C ARG A 8 39.37 1.10 27.21
N LEU A 9 38.70 0.71 26.13
CA LEU A 9 37.25 0.61 26.07
C LEU A 9 36.77 -0.33 27.18
N GLY A 10 36.14 0.24 28.21
CA GLY A 10 35.63 -0.53 29.34
C GLY A 10 34.48 -1.46 28.91
N PRO A 11 34.32 -2.62 29.56
CA PRO A 11 33.30 -3.64 29.20
C PRO A 11 31.86 -3.11 29.20
N TRP A 12 31.60 -2.01 29.91
CA TRP A 12 30.31 -1.32 29.94
C TRP A 12 29.94 -0.64 28.61
N LEU A 13 30.91 -0.18 27.82
CA LEU A 13 30.64 0.42 26.51
C LEU A 13 30.24 -0.63 25.46
N LEU A 14 30.73 -1.86 25.59
CA LEU A 14 30.32 -2.98 24.72
C LEU A 14 28.90 -3.48 25.03
N ALA A 15 28.46 -3.38 26.29
CA ALA A 15 27.10 -3.77 26.70
C ALA A 15 26.03 -2.83 26.13
N LEU A 16 26.31 -1.52 26.01
CA LEU A 16 25.39 -0.56 25.39
C LEU A 16 25.22 -0.78 23.88
N SER A 17 26.24 -1.28 23.18
CA SER A 17 26.13 -1.58 21.74
C SER A 17 25.27 -2.81 21.42
N LEU A 18 25.01 -3.70 22.38
CA LEU A 18 24.20 -4.92 22.17
C LEU A 18 22.69 -4.69 22.33
N ALA A 19 22.27 -3.55 22.89
CA ALA A 19 20.85 -3.21 23.05
C ALA A 19 20.22 -2.55 21.81
N VAL A 20 21.05 -2.14 20.83
CA VAL A 20 20.59 -1.61 19.55
C VAL A 20 21.02 -2.59 18.46
N GLY A 21 20.36 -3.74 18.41
CA GLY A 21 20.37 -4.53 17.18
C GLY A 21 19.85 -3.64 16.04
N PRO A 22 20.40 -3.74 14.81
CA PRO A 22 19.83 -2.99 13.70
C PRO A 22 18.38 -3.43 13.57
N ALA A 23 17.45 -2.54 13.91
CA ALA A 23 16.07 -2.71 13.51
C ALA A 23 16.12 -2.82 11.99
N GLY A 24 15.94 -4.03 11.47
CA GLY A 24 15.94 -4.27 10.03
C GLY A 24 15.03 -3.24 9.37
N VAL A 25 15.41 -2.74 8.21
CA VAL A 25 14.58 -1.78 7.47
C VAL A 25 13.34 -2.53 7.01
N TRP A 26 12.21 -2.32 7.68
CA TRP A 26 10.93 -2.82 7.22
C TRP A 26 10.47 -1.95 6.06
N ALA A 27 10.43 -2.50 4.85
CA ALA A 27 9.79 -1.83 3.72
C ALA A 27 8.26 -1.99 3.86
N GLN A 28 7.53 -0.88 3.84
CA GLN A 28 6.06 -0.88 3.82
C GLN A 28 5.57 -0.80 2.37
N LEU A 29 4.63 -1.68 2.01
CA LEU A 29 3.90 -1.65 0.75
C LEU A 29 2.50 -1.09 1.03
N GLN A 30 2.06 -0.10 0.26
CA GLN A 30 0.77 0.55 0.50
C GLN A 30 0.00 0.79 -0.80
N LEU A 31 -1.32 0.61 -0.74
CA LEU A 31 -2.25 1.11 -1.76
C LEU A 31 -2.75 2.49 -1.32
N VAL A 32 -2.53 3.51 -2.14
CA VAL A 32 -2.96 4.88 -1.90
C VAL A 32 -4.14 5.18 -2.81
N GLN A 33 -5.32 5.41 -2.22
CA GLN A 33 -6.56 5.65 -2.95
C GLN A 33 -6.93 7.13 -2.96
N SER A 34 -7.52 7.60 -4.05
CA SER A 34 -8.00 8.98 -4.23
C SER A 34 -9.28 9.04 -5.08
N GLY A 35 -9.91 10.22 -5.11
CA GLY A 35 -11.12 10.47 -5.92
C GLY A 35 -12.45 10.07 -5.27
N GLY A 36 -12.42 9.67 -4.00
CA GLY A 36 -13.63 9.57 -3.17
C GLY A 36 -14.11 10.94 -2.69
N GLY A 37 -15.34 11.01 -2.18
CA GLY A 37 -15.92 12.25 -1.67
C GLY A 37 -17.44 12.24 -1.71
N LEU A 38 -18.04 13.35 -1.27
CA LEU A 38 -19.48 13.59 -1.43
C LEU A 38 -19.72 14.11 -2.86
N GLN A 39 -20.66 13.50 -3.57
CA GLN A 39 -21.00 13.83 -4.95
C GLN A 39 -22.52 13.96 -5.09
N ALA A 40 -23.00 14.76 -6.05
CA ALA A 40 -24.44 14.85 -6.29
C ALA A 40 -24.98 13.53 -6.86
N LEU A 41 -26.28 13.29 -6.66
CA LEU A 41 -26.94 12.11 -7.23
C LEU A 41 -26.88 12.16 -8.77
N GLY A 42 -26.46 11.05 -9.38
CA GLY A 42 -26.35 10.94 -10.84
C GLY A 42 -24.99 11.38 -11.42
N GLU A 43 -24.15 12.05 -10.63
CA GLU A 43 -22.77 12.31 -11.04
C GLU A 43 -21.92 11.05 -10.93
N SER A 44 -20.97 10.90 -11.86
CA SER A 44 -19.99 9.81 -11.80
C SER A 44 -18.83 10.18 -10.88
N VAL A 45 -18.37 9.20 -10.10
CA VAL A 45 -17.14 9.31 -9.32
C VAL A 45 -16.03 8.55 -10.02
N LYS A 46 -14.82 9.11 -10.02
CA LYS A 46 -13.62 8.41 -10.48
C LYS A 46 -12.73 8.12 -9.29
N LEU A 47 -12.61 6.84 -8.94
CA LEU A 47 -11.64 6.38 -7.96
C LEU A 47 -10.31 6.08 -8.65
N SER A 48 -9.20 6.33 -7.96
CA SER A 48 -7.86 5.98 -8.41
C SER A 48 -7.10 5.30 -7.28
N CYS A 49 -6.19 4.40 -7.63
CA CYS A 49 -5.39 3.64 -6.68
C CYS A 49 -3.96 3.49 -7.20
N GLN A 50 -2.98 3.86 -6.38
CA GLN A 50 -1.57 3.79 -6.70
C GLN A 50 -0.84 2.92 -5.68
N GLY A 51 0.12 2.13 -6.14
CA GLY A 51 1.02 1.37 -5.27
C GLY A 51 2.20 2.23 -4.85
N SER A 52 2.48 2.23 -3.56
CA SER A 52 3.69 2.80 -2.97
C SER A 52 4.59 1.65 -2.52
N GLY A 53 5.84 1.65 -2.99
CA GLY A 53 6.80 0.57 -2.78
C GLY A 53 6.67 -0.61 -3.76
N PHE A 54 5.73 -0.56 -4.71
CA PHE A 54 5.56 -1.55 -5.78
C PHE A 54 4.83 -0.98 -6.99
N ILE A 55 4.87 -1.73 -8.10
CA ILE A 55 4.19 -1.41 -9.35
C ILE A 55 2.86 -2.15 -9.39
N VAL A 56 1.73 -1.42 -9.33
CA VAL A 56 0.37 -2.01 -9.35
C VAL A 56 0.11 -2.78 -10.65
N GLY A 57 0.70 -2.35 -11.76
CA GLY A 57 0.62 -3.02 -13.06
C GLY A 57 1.26 -4.41 -13.12
N ASN A 58 1.90 -4.89 -12.07
CA ASN A 58 2.34 -6.29 -11.96
C ASN A 58 1.33 -7.21 -11.26
N TYR A 59 0.23 -6.67 -10.74
CA TYR A 59 -0.73 -7.41 -9.91
C TYR A 59 -2.16 -7.30 -10.43
N HIS A 60 -2.97 -8.28 -10.08
CA HIS A 60 -4.42 -8.21 -10.24
C HIS A 60 -4.99 -7.11 -9.33
N VAL A 61 -5.95 -6.34 -9.83
CA VAL A 61 -6.58 -5.26 -9.06
C VAL A 61 -8.05 -5.59 -8.84
N PHE A 62 -8.46 -5.65 -7.57
CA PHE A 62 -9.83 -5.90 -7.18
C PHE A 62 -10.41 -4.68 -6.48
N TRP A 63 -11.61 -4.26 -6.89
CA TRP A 63 -12.35 -3.19 -6.24
C TRP A 63 -13.47 -3.77 -5.40
N TYR A 64 -13.59 -3.25 -4.19
CA TYR A 64 -14.65 -3.59 -3.25
C TYR A 64 -15.23 -2.31 -2.67
N ARG A 65 -16.49 -2.37 -2.24
CA ARG A 65 -17.12 -1.32 -1.43
C ARG A 65 -17.75 -1.91 -0.18
N GLN A 66 -17.85 -1.10 0.86
CA GLN A 66 -18.55 -1.47 2.08
C GLN A 66 -19.36 -0.28 2.57
N ALA A 67 -20.67 -0.44 2.67
CA ALA A 67 -21.51 0.54 3.35
C ALA A 67 -21.40 0.34 4.87
N PRO A 68 -21.59 1.40 5.69
CA PRO A 68 -21.60 1.26 7.14
C PRO A 68 -22.56 0.15 7.60
N GLY A 69 -22.07 -0.79 8.41
CA GLY A 69 -22.85 -1.91 8.92
C GLY A 69 -23.19 -3.02 7.92
N ARG A 70 -22.62 -3.02 6.71
CA ARG A 70 -22.85 -4.06 5.69
C ARG A 70 -21.60 -4.90 5.41
N SER A 71 -21.79 -6.05 4.77
CA SER A 71 -20.70 -6.88 4.27
C SER A 71 -19.96 -6.19 3.13
N LEU A 72 -18.71 -6.62 2.91
CA LEU A 72 -17.92 -6.23 1.76
C LEU A 72 -18.62 -6.70 0.46
N GLU A 73 -18.77 -5.80 -0.50
CA GLU A 73 -19.35 -6.08 -1.81
C GLU A 73 -18.28 -5.97 -2.88
N TRP A 74 -18.13 -7.02 -3.69
CA TRP A 74 -17.20 -7.02 -4.82
C TRP A 74 -17.75 -6.21 -6.00
N MET A 75 -16.93 -5.30 -6.54
CA MET A 75 -17.30 -4.35 -7.59
C MET A 75 -16.69 -4.69 -8.94
N SER A 76 -15.40 -5.00 -8.99
CA SER A 76 -14.72 -5.38 -10.23
C SER A 76 -13.40 -6.07 -9.96
N ALA A 77 -12.90 -6.73 -10.99
CA ALA A 77 -11.58 -7.36 -11.00
C ALA A 77 -10.92 -7.09 -12.35
N ILE A 78 -9.65 -6.70 -12.31
CA ILE A 78 -8.80 -6.49 -13.47
C ILE A 78 -7.62 -7.44 -13.34
N TRP A 79 -7.52 -8.41 -14.24
CA TRP A 79 -6.42 -9.37 -14.27
C TRP A 79 -5.20 -8.77 -14.97
N THR A 80 -4.02 -9.35 -14.73
CA THR A 80 -2.76 -8.90 -15.35
C THR A 80 -2.76 -9.15 -16.86
N THR A 81 -3.62 -10.04 -17.35
CA THR A 81 -3.90 -10.30 -18.77
C THR A 81 -4.68 -9.16 -19.44
N GLY A 82 -5.24 -8.23 -18.65
CA GLY A 82 -6.10 -7.14 -19.14
C GLY A 82 -7.60 -7.46 -19.08
N ASP A 83 -7.98 -8.71 -18.81
CA ASP A 83 -9.38 -9.09 -18.63
C ASP A 83 -10.00 -8.29 -17.48
N THR A 84 -11.22 -7.81 -17.68
CA THR A 84 -11.97 -7.07 -16.66
C THR A 84 -13.35 -7.70 -16.47
N LYS A 85 -13.73 -7.95 -15.22
CA LYS A 85 -15.08 -8.39 -14.84
C LYS A 85 -15.68 -7.42 -13.86
N TYR A 86 -17.00 -7.24 -13.96
CA TYR A 86 -17.77 -6.36 -13.09
C TYR A 86 -18.73 -7.15 -12.21
N GLY A 87 -19.00 -6.59 -11.04
CA GLY A 87 -20.03 -7.06 -10.13
C GLY A 87 -21.42 -6.70 -10.65
N PRO A 88 -22.46 -7.51 -10.34
CA PRO A 88 -23.82 -7.27 -10.85
C PRO A 88 -24.37 -5.88 -10.54
N SER A 89 -23.92 -5.26 -9.44
CA SER A 89 -24.39 -3.94 -9.03
C SER A 89 -23.72 -2.78 -9.77
N VAL A 90 -22.67 -3.00 -10.56
CA VAL A 90 -21.98 -1.95 -11.34
C VAL A 90 -21.83 -2.30 -12.82
N GLU A 91 -22.27 -3.50 -13.22
CA GLU A 91 -22.37 -3.93 -14.61
C GLU A 91 -23.09 -2.87 -15.47
N GLY A 92 -22.50 -2.52 -16.62
CA GLY A 92 -23.02 -1.50 -17.53
C GLY A 92 -22.99 -0.05 -17.01
N ARG A 93 -22.50 0.20 -15.79
CA ARG A 93 -22.44 1.53 -15.17
C ARG A 93 -21.05 1.99 -14.78
N ALA A 94 -20.12 1.06 -14.57
CA ALA A 94 -18.75 1.36 -14.22
C ALA A 94 -17.77 1.04 -15.35
N MET A 95 -16.64 1.75 -15.35
CA MET A 95 -15.48 1.43 -16.16
C MET A 95 -14.27 1.32 -15.24
N ALA A 96 -13.60 0.17 -15.27
CA ALA A 96 -12.38 -0.08 -14.52
C ALA A 96 -11.22 -0.22 -15.49
N SER A 97 -10.08 0.36 -15.12
CA SER A 97 -8.84 0.29 -15.90
C SER A 97 -7.65 0.18 -14.95
N ARG A 98 -6.53 -0.30 -15.47
CA ARG A 98 -5.30 -0.51 -14.73
C ARG A 98 -4.13 -0.13 -15.61
N ASP A 99 -3.30 0.76 -15.11
CA ASP A 99 -2.05 1.14 -15.76
C ASP A 99 -0.94 0.14 -15.44
N ALA A 100 0.01 0.02 -16.38
CA ALA A 100 1.20 -0.82 -16.23
C ALA A 100 2.19 -0.24 -15.21
#